data_AF-A0A0P8ASS3-F1
#
_entry.id   AF-A0A0P8ASS3-F1
#
_cell.length_a   1.000
_cell.length_b   1.000
_cell.length_c   1.000
_cell.angle_alpha   90.00
_cell.angle_beta   90.00
_cell.angle_gamma   90.00
#
_symmetry.space_group_name_H-M   'P 1'
#
loop_
_entity.id
_entity.type
_entity.pdbx_description
1 polymer ?
#
loop_
_entity_poly.entity_id
_entity_poly.type
_entity_poly.pdbx_seq_one_letter_code
_entity_poly.pdbx_strand_id
1 'polypeptide(L)'
;MTKGKTDLANALLEQHVKHEMASLKGAKLRRFLATEVDELFDYAGTITLNRITSVEQVMGVIHRIVINMELDAGIPELAAEMATEVLNAPVQRTSRLNDIITREQATGFLEEALELRQQRERVISEIMAHPVYQELVSNVVYQGVVNYLYEDNLITKSVPGVGSMMKFGKRMANKAVPGLDESFERRFKAWLSDSLPGLIARSEQFLHRALTDDELRDSVMAAWVSLEDRTIEELHEGLGDVQLQEFVVLGYEFWLQFRKTDYFEGCARAVVEHLFTLYGDRPVIELLRTVGVDREVVMAEVDAYALPVIDVLREEGYLEALIRRRLEPFYRSAAAKKLLQQES
;
A
#
# COMPACT_ATOMS: atom_id res chain seq x y z
N MET A 1 -43.38 55.28 19.00
CA MET A 1 -42.50 55.39 17.82
C MET A 1 -41.44 54.27 17.71
N THR A 2 -41.25 53.42 18.72
CA THR A 2 -40.32 52.27 18.70
C THR A 2 -40.78 51.08 17.85
N LYS A 3 -42.10 50.87 17.68
CA LYS A 3 -42.67 49.71 16.97
C LYS A 3 -42.39 49.72 15.45
N GLY A 4 -42.47 50.88 14.79
CA GLY A 4 -42.21 51.00 13.34
C GLY A 4 -40.73 50.95 12.93
N LYS A 5 -39.79 51.18 13.86
CA LYS A 5 -38.34 51.17 13.58
C LYS A 5 -37.71 49.79 13.75
N THR A 6 -38.20 49.01 14.74
CA THR A 6 -37.93 47.57 14.82
C THR A 6 -38.43 46.85 13.56
N ASP A 7 -39.50 47.36 12.96
CA ASP A 7 -40.07 46.83 11.71
C ASP A 7 -39.11 47.03 10.51
N LEU A 8 -38.49 48.21 10.36
CA LEU A 8 -37.52 48.46 9.29
C LEU A 8 -36.25 47.59 9.41
N ALA A 9 -35.70 47.43 10.62
CA ALA A 9 -34.53 46.57 10.85
C ALA A 9 -34.84 45.10 10.50
N ASN A 10 -36.03 44.62 10.85
CA ASN A 10 -36.49 43.28 10.49
C ASN A 10 -36.73 43.17 8.97
N ALA A 11 -37.34 44.17 8.35
CA ALA A 11 -37.55 44.19 6.90
C ALA A 11 -36.23 44.15 6.12
N LEU A 12 -35.21 44.91 6.56
CA LEU A 12 -33.88 44.88 5.97
C LEU A 12 -33.20 43.52 6.16
N LEU A 13 -33.34 42.90 7.34
CA LEU A 13 -32.85 41.53 7.56
C LEU A 13 -33.50 40.55 6.58
N GLU A 14 -34.83 40.56 6.43
CA GLU A 14 -35.52 39.67 5.49
C GLU A 14 -35.08 39.89 4.04
N GLN A 15 -34.90 41.14 3.63
CA GLN A 15 -34.40 41.44 2.27
C GLN A 15 -32.96 41.00 2.08
N HIS A 16 -32.10 41.16 3.08
CA HIS A 16 -30.71 40.72 3.01
C HIS A 16 -30.61 39.19 2.97
N VAL A 17 -31.39 38.47 3.79
CA VAL A 17 -31.47 37.00 3.71
C VAL A 17 -31.93 36.56 2.31
N LYS A 18 -32.98 37.18 1.75
CA LYS A 18 -33.42 36.87 0.38
C LYS A 18 -32.36 37.17 -0.68
N HIS A 19 -31.60 38.26 -0.51
CA HIS A 19 -30.51 38.62 -1.41
C HIS A 19 -29.41 37.55 -1.41
N GLU A 20 -28.94 37.14 -0.23
CA GLU A 20 -27.92 36.10 -0.07
C GLU A 20 -28.41 34.74 -0.60
N MET A 21 -29.65 34.35 -0.28
CA MET A 21 -30.21 33.11 -0.82
C MET A 21 -30.31 33.12 -2.36
N ALA A 22 -30.49 34.29 -2.96
CA ALA A 22 -30.49 34.44 -4.41
C ALA A 22 -29.08 34.49 -5.04
N SER A 23 -28.03 34.80 -4.26
CA SER A 23 -26.63 34.75 -4.71
C SER A 23 -26.05 33.33 -4.60
N LEU A 24 -26.48 32.56 -3.59
CA LEU A 24 -26.07 31.17 -3.34
C LEU A 24 -26.83 30.13 -4.20
N LYS A 25 -27.06 30.44 -5.49
CA LYS A 25 -27.74 29.54 -6.43
C LYS A 25 -27.17 29.60 -7.84
N GLY A 26 -27.01 28.42 -8.45
CA GLY A 26 -26.75 28.25 -9.87
C GLY A 26 -25.55 29.06 -10.37
N ALA A 27 -25.71 29.72 -11.52
CA ALA A 27 -24.63 30.46 -12.17
C ALA A 27 -24.05 31.62 -11.33
N LYS A 28 -24.82 32.19 -10.40
CA LYS A 28 -24.32 33.26 -9.51
C LYS A 28 -23.34 32.72 -8.49
N LEU A 29 -23.70 31.63 -7.81
CA LEU A 29 -22.83 30.95 -6.86
C LEU A 29 -21.55 30.48 -7.55
N ARG A 30 -21.68 29.82 -8.71
CA ARG A 30 -20.51 29.36 -9.46
C ARG A 30 -19.56 30.51 -9.81
N ARG A 31 -20.08 31.65 -10.27
CA ARG A 31 -19.27 32.82 -10.61
C ARG A 31 -18.58 33.41 -9.37
N PHE A 32 -19.29 33.47 -8.25
CA PHE A 32 -18.73 33.90 -6.98
C PHE A 32 -17.57 32.98 -6.57
N LEU A 33 -17.78 31.66 -6.54
CA LEU A 33 -16.73 30.70 -6.20
C LEU A 33 -15.54 30.76 -7.14
N ALA A 34 -15.76 30.92 -8.45
CA ALA A 34 -14.67 31.09 -9.41
C ALA A 34 -13.83 32.34 -9.11
N THR A 35 -14.48 33.45 -8.77
CA THR A 35 -13.78 34.69 -8.40
C THR A 35 -12.97 34.48 -7.12
N GLU A 36 -13.56 33.87 -6.09
CA GLU A 36 -12.85 33.59 -4.84
C GLU A 36 -11.67 32.62 -5.04
N VAL A 37 -11.82 31.59 -5.87
CA VAL A 37 -10.72 30.67 -6.21
C VAL A 37 -9.60 31.44 -6.92
N ASP A 38 -9.93 32.30 -7.89
CA ASP A 38 -8.93 33.09 -8.60
C ASP A 38 -8.16 34.01 -7.67
N GLU A 39 -8.86 34.75 -6.80
CA GLU A 39 -8.25 35.64 -5.81
C GLU A 39 -7.39 34.87 -4.80
N LEU A 40 -7.87 33.74 -4.27
CA LEU A 40 -7.12 32.92 -3.33
C LEU A 40 -5.84 32.35 -3.95
N PHE A 41 -5.89 31.93 -5.22
CA PHE A 41 -4.70 31.47 -5.93
C PHE A 41 -3.70 32.60 -6.19
N ASP A 42 -4.16 33.83 -6.46
CA ASP A 42 -3.29 34.99 -6.59
C ASP A 42 -2.61 35.32 -5.25
N TYR A 43 -3.36 35.28 -4.14
CA TYR A 43 -2.78 35.42 -2.80
C TYR A 43 -1.80 34.31 -2.45
N ALA A 44 -2.08 33.06 -2.83
CA ALA A 44 -1.17 31.93 -2.64
C ALA A 44 0.17 32.12 -3.39
N GLY A 45 0.19 32.94 -4.43
CA GLY A 45 1.40 33.38 -5.12
C GLY A 45 2.29 34.34 -4.33
N THR A 46 1.80 34.88 -3.22
CA THR A 46 2.50 35.89 -2.41
C THR A 46 2.75 35.45 -0.97
N ILE A 47 1.92 34.56 -0.44
CA ILE A 47 1.99 34.10 0.95
C ILE A 47 2.84 32.84 1.03
N THR A 48 3.81 32.81 1.94
CA THR A 48 4.68 31.64 2.15
C THR A 48 4.02 30.57 3.01
N LEU A 49 4.45 29.31 2.90
CA LEU A 49 3.92 28.22 3.71
C LEU A 49 4.11 28.49 5.22
N ASN A 50 5.29 28.99 5.61
CA ASN A 50 5.63 29.39 6.98
C ASN A 50 4.72 30.50 7.54
N ARG A 51 4.00 31.24 6.69
CA ARG A 51 3.08 32.29 7.13
C ARG A 51 1.70 31.74 7.51
N ILE A 52 1.28 30.62 6.91
CA ILE A 52 -0.06 30.05 7.11
C ILE A 52 -0.06 28.85 8.07
N THR A 53 1.08 28.15 8.19
CA THR A 53 1.22 26.99 9.06
C THR A 53 2.68 26.80 9.48
N SER A 54 2.92 25.80 10.32
CA SER A 54 4.24 25.43 10.84
C SER A 54 4.35 23.92 10.99
N VAL A 55 5.59 23.43 11.10
CA VAL A 55 5.89 22.02 11.40
C VAL A 55 5.07 21.54 12.60
N GLU A 56 5.05 22.32 13.69
CA GLU A 56 4.33 21.93 14.92
C GLU A 56 2.80 21.90 14.75
N GLN A 57 2.24 22.78 13.92
CA GLN A 57 0.81 22.73 13.62
C GLN A 57 0.45 21.48 12.80
N VAL A 58 1.26 21.13 11.79
CA VAL A 58 1.06 19.92 10.97
C VAL A 58 1.27 18.67 11.81
N MET A 59 2.34 18.60 12.59
CA MET A 59 2.59 17.49 13.51
C MET A 59 1.46 17.37 14.54
N GLY A 60 0.94 18.49 15.06
CA GLY A 60 -0.21 18.49 15.94
C GLY A 60 -1.46 17.84 15.31
N VAL A 61 -1.69 18.02 14.01
CA VAL A 61 -2.77 17.33 13.29
C VAL A 61 -2.47 15.83 13.17
N ILE A 62 -1.25 15.46 12.78
CA ILE A 62 -0.81 14.05 12.69
C ILE A 62 -1.00 13.34 14.03
N HIS A 63 -0.58 13.95 15.14
CA HIS A 63 -0.80 13.39 16.47
C HIS A 63 -2.28 13.17 16.77
N ARG A 64 -3.12 14.19 16.54
CA ARG A 64 -4.55 14.09 16.90
C ARG A 64 -5.30 13.10 16.02
N ILE A 65 -5.08 13.13 14.71
CA ILE A 65 -5.90 12.40 13.72
C ILE A 65 -5.28 11.05 13.36
N VAL A 66 -3.97 11.00 13.13
CA VAL A 66 -3.30 9.80 12.65
C VAL A 66 -2.85 8.90 13.79
N ILE A 67 -2.29 9.47 14.87
CA ILE A 67 -1.72 8.68 15.97
C ILE A 67 -2.77 8.34 17.04
N ASN A 68 -3.48 9.37 17.53
CA ASN A 68 -4.31 9.26 18.74
C ASN A 68 -5.79 9.01 18.48
N MET A 69 -6.31 9.32 17.30
CA MET A 69 -7.75 9.17 17.03
C MET A 69 -8.14 7.71 17.17
N GLU A 70 -9.00 7.41 18.15
CA GLU A 70 -9.62 6.11 18.27
C GLU A 70 -10.57 5.95 17.07
N LEU A 71 -10.30 4.93 16.25
CA LEU A 71 -11.15 4.60 15.13
C LEU A 71 -12.25 3.69 15.64
N ASP A 72 -13.49 4.01 15.25
CA ASP A 72 -14.65 3.20 15.61
C ASP A 72 -14.54 1.78 15.04
N ALA A 73 -15.11 0.81 15.75
CA ALA A 73 -15.08 -0.60 15.38
C ALA A 73 -15.76 -0.89 14.03
N GLY A 74 -16.58 0.02 13.50
CA GLY A 74 -17.19 -0.12 12.17
C GLY A 74 -16.22 0.09 10.99
N ILE A 75 -15.03 0.68 11.19
CA ILE A 75 -14.09 0.94 10.09
C ILE A 75 -13.50 -0.35 9.48
N PRO A 76 -13.02 -1.33 10.26
CA PRO A 76 -12.54 -2.61 9.71
C PRO A 76 -13.62 -3.40 8.99
N GLU A 77 -14.84 -3.41 9.53
CA GLU A 77 -15.99 -4.09 8.91
C GLU A 77 -16.30 -3.48 7.55
N LEU A 78 -16.39 -2.15 7.47
CA LEU A 78 -16.59 -1.45 6.21
C LEU A 78 -15.44 -1.71 5.23
N ALA A 79 -14.18 -1.68 5.68
CA ALA A 79 -13.04 -1.96 4.82
C ALA A 79 -13.07 -3.39 4.26
N ALA A 80 -13.44 -4.38 5.07
CA ALA A 80 -13.58 -5.76 4.65
C ALA A 80 -14.74 -5.95 3.67
N GLU A 81 -15.87 -5.25 3.87
CA GLU A 81 -17.00 -5.24 2.94
C GLU A 81 -16.61 -4.64 1.59
N MET A 82 -15.96 -3.46 1.59
CA MET A 82 -15.51 -2.81 0.36
C MET A 82 -14.46 -3.63 -0.40
N ALA A 83 -13.54 -4.30 0.30
CA ALA A 83 -12.57 -5.20 -0.31
C ALA A 83 -13.27 -6.37 -1.04
N THR A 84 -14.29 -6.96 -0.41
CA THR A 84 -15.09 -8.03 -1.02
C THR A 84 -15.84 -7.54 -2.26
N GLU A 85 -16.43 -6.34 -2.22
CA GLU A 85 -17.08 -5.75 -3.39
C GLU A 85 -16.10 -5.55 -4.55
N VAL A 86 -14.88 -5.07 -4.28
CA VAL A 86 -13.83 -4.91 -5.31
C VAL A 86 -13.44 -6.25 -5.93
N LEU A 87 -13.29 -7.30 -5.14
CA LEU A 87 -12.92 -8.63 -5.64
C LEU A 87 -14.02 -9.28 -6.48
N ASN A 88 -15.28 -8.95 -6.18
CA ASN A 88 -16.44 -9.45 -6.92
C ASN A 88 -16.86 -8.53 -8.07
N ALA A 89 -16.20 -7.39 -8.25
CA ALA A 89 -16.57 -6.40 -9.24
C ALA A 89 -16.42 -6.97 -10.67
N PRO A 90 -17.38 -6.70 -11.58
CA PRO A 90 -17.31 -7.21 -12.96
C PRO A 90 -16.02 -6.85 -13.72
N VAL A 91 -15.39 -5.74 -13.34
CA VAL A 91 -14.13 -5.26 -13.91
C VAL A 91 -12.97 -6.27 -13.74
N GLN A 92 -13.02 -7.13 -12.72
CA GLN A 92 -12.01 -8.18 -12.49
C GLN A 92 -11.98 -9.22 -13.62
N ARG A 93 -13.14 -9.47 -14.24
CA ARG A 93 -13.29 -10.43 -15.35
C ARG A 93 -12.80 -9.90 -16.68
N THR A 94 -12.79 -8.58 -16.82
CA THR A 94 -12.51 -7.91 -18.11
C THR A 94 -11.14 -7.28 -18.16
N SER A 95 -10.56 -6.93 -17.01
CA SER A 95 -9.25 -6.29 -16.93
C SER A 95 -8.16 -7.35 -16.92
N ARG A 96 -7.20 -7.22 -17.83
CA ARG A 96 -6.01 -8.06 -17.89
C ARG A 96 -4.89 -7.46 -17.06
N LEU A 97 -3.89 -8.27 -16.69
CA LEU A 97 -2.72 -7.76 -15.97
C LEU A 97 -2.00 -6.64 -16.75
N ASN A 98 -1.87 -6.80 -18.07
CA ASN A 98 -1.24 -5.80 -18.94
C ASN A 98 -2.05 -4.49 -19.10
N ASP A 99 -3.34 -4.48 -18.77
CA ASP A 99 -4.14 -3.25 -18.71
C ASP A 99 -3.81 -2.43 -17.45
N ILE A 100 -3.24 -3.06 -16.41
CA ILE A 100 -2.94 -2.44 -15.11
C ILE A 100 -1.46 -2.03 -15.02
N ILE A 101 -0.56 -2.93 -15.40
CA ILE A 101 0.87 -2.70 -15.41
C ILE A 101 1.43 -3.12 -16.75
N THR A 102 2.02 -2.16 -17.46
CA THR A 102 2.65 -2.43 -18.76
C THR A 102 3.90 -3.28 -18.58
N ARG A 103 4.27 -4.00 -19.64
CA ARG A 103 5.51 -4.78 -19.68
C ARG A 103 6.73 -3.90 -19.42
N GLU A 104 6.75 -2.69 -19.95
CA GLU A 104 7.82 -1.71 -19.77
C GLU A 104 7.94 -1.29 -18.30
N GLN A 105 6.82 -1.02 -17.64
CA GLN A 105 6.82 -0.71 -16.20
C GLN A 105 7.27 -1.91 -15.36
N ALA A 106 6.78 -3.11 -15.64
CA ALA A 106 7.21 -4.32 -14.95
C ALA A 106 8.71 -4.57 -15.11
N THR A 107 9.24 -4.36 -16.32
CA THR A 107 10.67 -4.47 -16.61
C THR A 107 11.46 -3.39 -15.86
N GLY A 108 10.98 -2.15 -15.81
CA GLY A 108 11.63 -1.08 -15.06
C GLY A 108 11.73 -1.38 -13.55
N PHE A 109 10.64 -1.87 -12.93
CA PHE A 109 10.68 -2.30 -11.53
C PHE A 109 11.66 -3.47 -11.31
N LEU A 110 11.70 -4.41 -12.25
CA LEU A 110 12.63 -5.54 -12.20
C LEU A 110 14.08 -5.07 -12.29
N GLU A 111 14.39 -4.12 -13.18
CA GLU A 111 15.74 -3.58 -13.33
C GLU A 111 16.24 -2.93 -12.03
N GLU A 112 15.44 -2.05 -11.42
CA GLU A 112 15.75 -1.44 -10.12
C GLU A 112 15.93 -2.49 -9.01
N ALA A 113 15.09 -3.53 -9.00
CA ALA A 113 15.23 -4.64 -8.04
C ALA A 113 16.52 -5.45 -8.26
N LEU A 114 16.95 -5.62 -9.51
CA LEU A 114 18.18 -6.33 -9.87
C LEU A 114 19.45 -5.55 -9.49
N GLU A 115 19.38 -4.22 -9.38
CA GLU A 115 20.51 -3.41 -8.90
C GLU A 115 20.88 -3.69 -7.43
N LEU A 116 19.96 -4.28 -6.65
CA LEU A 116 20.16 -4.64 -5.24
C LEU A 116 21.03 -5.90 -5.05
N ARG A 117 22.14 -6.00 -5.81
CA ARG A 117 23.04 -7.18 -5.85
C ARG A 117 23.53 -7.61 -4.46
N GLN A 118 23.91 -6.66 -3.62
CA GLN A 118 24.38 -6.95 -2.26
C GLN A 118 23.30 -7.61 -1.39
N GLN A 119 22.04 -7.20 -1.56
CA GLN A 119 20.93 -7.80 -0.82
C GLN A 119 20.63 -9.20 -1.33
N ARG A 120 20.66 -9.40 -2.65
CA ARG A 120 20.55 -10.74 -3.25
C ARG A 120 21.62 -11.68 -2.72
N GLU A 121 22.88 -11.23 -2.69
CA GLU A 121 23.98 -12.05 -2.20
C GLU A 121 23.79 -12.43 -0.72
N ARG A 122 23.36 -11.47 0.10
CA ARG A 122 23.08 -11.70 1.51
C ARG A 122 21.94 -12.71 1.71
N VAL A 123 20.84 -12.57 0.98
CA VAL A 123 19.70 -13.50 1.06
C VAL A 123 20.10 -14.91 0.65
N ILE A 124 20.87 -15.07 -0.44
CA ILE A 124 21.38 -16.39 -0.84
C ILE A 124 22.21 -16.98 0.29
N SER A 125 23.15 -16.22 0.86
CA SER A 125 24.00 -16.70 1.96
C SER A 125 23.21 -17.09 3.21
N GLU A 126 22.21 -16.30 3.59
CA GLU A 126 21.32 -16.59 4.73
C GLU A 126 20.49 -17.87 4.51
N ILE A 127 19.98 -18.09 3.30
CA ILE A 127 19.24 -19.32 2.95
C ILE A 127 20.19 -20.53 2.99
N MET A 128 21.41 -20.41 2.46
CA MET A 128 22.40 -21.49 2.47
C MET A 128 22.85 -21.85 3.90
N ALA A 129 22.94 -20.85 4.77
CA ALA A 129 23.24 -21.03 6.18
C ALA A 129 22.05 -21.60 6.99
N HIS A 130 20.84 -21.59 6.44
CA HIS A 130 19.63 -21.99 7.16
C HIS A 130 19.62 -23.51 7.43
N PRO A 131 19.40 -23.97 8.69
CA PRO A 131 19.48 -25.39 9.06
C PRO A 131 18.61 -26.33 8.22
N VAL A 132 17.41 -25.88 7.83
CA VAL A 132 16.50 -26.66 6.97
C VAL A 132 17.11 -26.92 5.59
N TYR A 133 17.82 -25.95 5.02
CA TYR A 133 18.50 -26.13 3.74
C TYR A 133 19.66 -27.13 3.88
N GLN A 134 20.44 -27.02 4.96
CA GLN A 134 21.53 -27.96 5.23
C GLN A 134 21.03 -29.40 5.40
N GLU A 135 19.91 -29.56 6.12
CA GLU A 135 19.23 -30.84 6.27
C GLU A 135 18.71 -31.38 4.94
N LEU A 136 18.09 -30.52 4.11
CA LEU A 136 17.62 -30.90 2.77
C LEU A 136 18.78 -31.42 1.90
N VAL A 137 19.89 -30.67 1.84
CA VAL A 137 21.09 -31.08 1.07
C VAL A 137 21.63 -32.41 1.60
N SER A 138 21.75 -32.54 2.92
CA SER A 138 22.19 -33.79 3.56
C SER A 138 21.28 -34.96 3.18
N ASN A 139 19.96 -34.78 3.27
CA ASN A 139 18.98 -35.83 2.97
C ASN A 139 18.96 -36.20 1.48
N VAL A 140 19.05 -35.23 0.57
CA VAL A 140 19.08 -35.48 -0.88
C VAL A 140 20.35 -36.25 -1.26
N VAL A 141 21.52 -35.85 -0.73
CA VAL A 141 22.78 -36.57 -0.98
C VAL A 141 22.74 -37.97 -0.37
N TYR A 142 22.19 -38.10 0.84
CA TYR A 142 22.04 -39.40 1.49
C TYR A 142 21.13 -40.34 0.69
N GLN A 143 19.93 -39.90 0.34
CA GLN A 143 19.01 -40.72 -0.44
C GLN A 143 19.53 -40.99 -1.85
N GLY A 144 20.17 -40.03 -2.51
CA GLY A 144 20.75 -40.23 -3.84
C GLY A 144 21.83 -41.32 -3.84
N VAL A 145 22.74 -41.30 -2.86
CA VAL A 145 23.80 -42.32 -2.75
C VAL A 145 23.22 -43.67 -2.32
N VAL A 146 22.29 -43.69 -1.36
CA VAL A 146 21.62 -44.91 -0.92
C VAL A 146 20.87 -45.54 -2.10
N ASN A 147 20.00 -44.79 -2.79
CA ASN A 147 19.24 -45.30 -3.92
C ASN A 147 20.16 -45.79 -5.05
N TYR A 148 21.24 -45.07 -5.39
CA TYR A 148 22.22 -45.54 -6.38
C TYR A 148 22.87 -46.88 -5.97
N LEU A 149 23.21 -47.05 -4.70
CA LEU A 149 23.84 -48.28 -4.21
C LEU A 149 22.86 -49.46 -4.11
N TYR A 150 21.59 -49.19 -3.80
CA TYR A 150 20.58 -50.23 -3.59
C TYR A 150 19.76 -50.56 -4.85
N GLU A 151 19.51 -49.59 -5.74
CA GLU A 151 18.69 -49.76 -6.95
C GLU A 151 19.52 -49.95 -8.23
N ASP A 152 20.64 -49.23 -8.39
CA ASP A 152 21.48 -49.25 -9.61
C ASP A 152 22.69 -50.22 -9.58
N ASN A 153 22.77 -51.05 -8.53
CA ASN A 153 23.46 -52.35 -8.51
C ASN A 153 25.00 -52.35 -8.67
N LEU A 154 25.74 -52.25 -7.56
CA LEU A 154 27.18 -52.58 -7.46
C LEU A 154 27.48 -54.01 -6.99
N ILE A 155 26.62 -55.00 -7.33
CA ILE A 155 26.94 -56.44 -7.18
C ILE A 155 26.59 -57.24 -8.44
N THR A 156 26.94 -56.74 -9.62
CA THR A 156 26.85 -57.53 -10.87
C THR A 156 28.07 -57.39 -11.78
N LYS A 157 29.24 -57.01 -11.26
CA LYS A 157 30.51 -57.26 -11.97
C LYS A 157 31.06 -58.63 -11.61
N SER A 158 30.72 -59.60 -12.45
CA SER A 158 31.21 -60.97 -12.46
C SER A 158 32.73 -61.04 -12.70
N VAL A 159 33.45 -61.66 -11.76
CA VAL A 159 34.85 -62.08 -11.94
C VAL A 159 34.87 -63.35 -12.81
N PRO A 160 35.69 -63.44 -13.88
CA PRO A 160 35.85 -64.66 -14.65
C PRO A 160 36.60 -65.73 -13.84
N GLY A 161 36.02 -66.92 -13.68
CA GLY A 161 36.79 -68.12 -13.28
C GLY A 161 36.45 -68.81 -11.94
N VAL A 162 35.27 -68.65 -11.36
CA VAL A 162 34.86 -69.49 -10.21
C VAL A 162 33.61 -70.30 -10.53
N GLY A 163 33.82 -71.49 -11.10
CA GLY A 163 32.82 -72.54 -11.12
C GLY A 163 32.73 -73.18 -9.74
N SER A 164 31.62 -72.91 -9.03
CA SER A 164 31.02 -73.71 -7.95
C SER A 164 30.59 -72.88 -6.73
N MET A 165 29.51 -72.11 -6.86
CA MET A 165 28.64 -71.77 -5.71
C MET A 165 27.17 -71.70 -6.17
N MET A 166 26.56 -72.86 -6.41
CA MET A 166 25.11 -72.96 -6.68
C MET A 166 24.36 -73.76 -5.60
N LYS A 167 24.94 -73.92 -4.40
CA LYS A 167 24.30 -74.67 -3.28
C LYS A 167 24.41 -73.99 -1.91
N PHE A 168 24.35 -72.66 -1.86
CA PHE A 168 24.19 -71.91 -0.60
C PHE A 168 22.90 -71.06 -0.57
N GLY A 169 21.86 -71.48 -1.28
CA GLY A 169 20.63 -70.71 -1.52
C GLY A 169 19.54 -70.80 -0.44
N LYS A 170 19.84 -71.16 0.83
CA LYS A 170 18.79 -71.29 1.87
C LYS A 170 19.10 -70.71 3.26
N ARG A 171 20.13 -69.87 3.39
CA ARG A 171 20.35 -69.02 4.59
C ARG A 171 20.67 -67.55 4.28
N MET A 172 20.38 -67.09 3.07
CA MET A 172 20.49 -65.69 2.68
C MET A 172 19.12 -65.18 2.23
N ALA A 173 18.16 -65.18 3.15
CA ALA A 173 16.80 -64.71 2.88
C ALA A 173 16.26 -63.80 3.99
N ASN A 174 17.14 -63.04 4.65
CA ASN A 174 16.72 -61.93 5.53
C ASN A 174 17.87 -60.98 5.94
N LYS A 175 18.88 -60.78 5.08
CA LYS A 175 19.90 -59.77 5.35
C LYS A 175 20.32 -59.09 4.06
N ALA A 176 20.31 -57.77 4.12
CA ALA A 176 20.89 -56.86 3.16
C ALA A 176 22.25 -57.38 2.66
N VAL A 177 22.53 -57.08 1.40
CA VAL A 177 23.84 -57.11 0.74
C VAL A 177 25.04 -57.22 1.73
N PRO A 178 25.88 -58.27 1.66
CA PRO A 178 27.07 -58.36 2.50
C PRO A 178 28.11 -57.33 2.02
N GLY A 179 28.23 -56.22 2.76
CA GLY A 179 29.19 -55.15 2.50
C GLY A 179 28.67 -53.73 2.82
N LEU A 180 27.36 -53.56 2.97
CA LEU A 180 26.71 -52.30 3.35
C LEU A 180 26.00 -52.48 4.69
N ASP A 181 26.79 -52.46 5.76
CA ASP A 181 26.39 -52.68 7.15
C ASP A 181 26.12 -51.34 7.88
N GLU A 182 25.65 -51.36 9.13
CA GLU A 182 25.57 -50.17 10.02
C GLU A 182 26.88 -49.36 10.02
N SER A 183 28.01 -50.05 9.81
CA SER A 183 29.34 -49.45 9.67
C SER A 183 29.51 -48.59 8.41
N PHE A 184 28.89 -48.94 7.29
CA PHE A 184 28.85 -48.09 6.10
C PHE A 184 28.00 -46.86 6.35
N GLU A 185 26.78 -47.04 6.88
CA GLU A 185 25.88 -45.93 7.19
C GLU A 185 26.52 -44.92 8.15
N ARG A 186 27.18 -45.41 9.21
CA ARG A 186 27.91 -44.56 10.16
C ARG A 186 29.08 -43.81 9.50
N ARG A 187 29.88 -44.48 8.65
CA ARG A 187 31.00 -43.85 7.93
C ARG A 187 30.53 -42.83 6.90
N PHE A 188 29.44 -43.14 6.20
CA PHE A 188 28.85 -42.24 5.21
C PHE A 188 28.22 -41.02 5.87
N LYS A 189 27.49 -41.19 6.99
CA LYS A 189 26.98 -40.07 7.80
C LYS A 189 28.11 -39.18 8.33
N ALA A 190 29.21 -39.76 8.79
CA ALA A 190 30.40 -39.00 9.22
C ALA A 190 31.02 -38.21 8.05
N TRP A 191 31.25 -38.86 6.90
CA TRP A 191 31.76 -38.20 5.71
C TRP A 191 30.83 -37.09 5.20
N LEU A 192 29.51 -37.32 5.23
CA LEU A 192 28.51 -36.34 4.82
C LEU A 192 28.53 -35.13 5.76
N SER A 193 28.61 -35.34 7.08
CA SER A 193 28.77 -34.27 8.06
C SER A 193 30.04 -33.45 7.81
N ASP A 194 31.17 -34.10 7.52
CA ASP A 194 32.44 -33.43 7.24
C ASP A 194 32.42 -32.68 5.89
N SER A 195 31.64 -33.17 4.93
CA SER A 195 31.57 -32.64 3.56
C SER A 195 30.46 -31.60 3.36
N LEU A 196 29.45 -31.58 4.23
CA LEU A 196 28.26 -30.73 4.13
C LEU A 196 28.60 -29.24 4.01
N PRO A 197 29.51 -28.65 4.81
CA PRO A 197 29.90 -27.25 4.63
C PRO A 197 30.45 -26.95 3.24
N GLY A 198 31.26 -27.87 2.68
CA GLY A 198 31.83 -27.72 1.34
C GLY A 198 30.82 -27.98 0.21
N LEU A 199 29.72 -28.70 0.47
CA LEU A 199 28.60 -28.86 -0.47
C LEU A 199 27.71 -27.61 -0.47
N ILE A 200 27.44 -27.05 0.71
CA ILE A 200 26.69 -25.79 0.87
C ILE A 200 27.43 -24.65 0.17
N ALA A 201 28.72 -24.45 0.44
CA ALA A 201 29.50 -23.38 -0.20
C ALA A 201 29.55 -23.50 -1.73
N ARG A 202 29.58 -24.73 -2.26
CA ARG A 202 29.50 -24.96 -3.71
C ARG A 202 28.11 -24.69 -4.27
N SER A 203 27.06 -25.00 -3.52
CA SER A 203 25.69 -24.68 -3.91
C SER A 203 25.44 -23.17 -3.89
N GLU A 204 25.93 -22.46 -2.89
CA GLU A 204 25.92 -21.00 -2.81
C GLU A 204 26.62 -20.38 -4.04
N GLN A 205 27.84 -20.82 -4.35
CA GLN A 205 28.57 -20.35 -5.52
C GLN A 205 27.84 -20.67 -6.84
N PHE A 206 27.18 -21.83 -6.92
CA PHE A 206 26.35 -22.17 -8.06
C PHE A 206 25.16 -21.22 -8.18
N LEU A 207 24.45 -20.93 -7.08
CA LEU A 207 23.31 -20.01 -7.07
C LEU A 207 23.73 -18.60 -7.47
N HIS A 208 24.87 -18.08 -7.00
CA HIS A 208 25.37 -16.79 -7.46
C HIS A 208 25.66 -16.75 -8.97
N ARG A 209 26.06 -17.88 -9.56
CA ARG A 209 26.33 -18.00 -11.00
C ARG A 209 25.08 -18.27 -11.83
N ALA A 210 24.09 -18.94 -11.26
CA ALA A 210 22.84 -19.30 -11.93
C ALA A 210 21.82 -18.16 -11.82
N LEU A 211 21.82 -17.40 -10.73
CA LEU A 211 20.96 -16.24 -10.48
C LEU A 211 21.70 -14.95 -10.86
N THR A 212 22.19 -14.88 -12.09
CA THR A 212 22.70 -13.62 -12.64
C THR A 212 21.55 -12.66 -12.90
N ASP A 213 21.87 -11.38 -13.07
CA ASP A 213 20.85 -10.37 -13.38
C ASP A 213 20.09 -10.72 -14.68
N ASP A 214 20.78 -11.26 -15.68
CA ASP A 214 20.18 -11.65 -16.96
C ASP A 214 19.29 -12.90 -16.82
N GLU A 215 19.73 -13.93 -16.09
CA GLU A 215 18.93 -15.15 -15.85
C GLU A 215 17.68 -14.87 -15.00
N LEU A 216 17.81 -14.01 -13.99
CA LEU A 216 16.66 -13.55 -13.19
C LEU A 216 15.71 -12.72 -14.06
N ARG A 217 16.25 -11.85 -14.92
CA ARG A 217 15.45 -11.08 -15.87
C ARG A 217 14.65 -12.01 -16.76
N ASP A 218 15.31 -12.94 -17.44
CA ASP A 218 14.66 -13.87 -18.36
C ASP A 218 13.62 -14.74 -17.66
N SER A 219 13.90 -15.21 -16.45
CA SER A 219 12.96 -16.00 -15.64
C SER A 219 11.71 -15.21 -15.26
N VAL A 220 11.86 -13.99 -14.74
CA VAL A 220 10.73 -13.14 -14.37
C VAL A 220 9.95 -12.71 -15.62
N MET A 221 10.63 -12.39 -16.72
CA MET A 221 9.96 -12.01 -17.97
C MET A 221 9.25 -13.18 -18.64
N ALA A 222 9.76 -14.41 -18.52
CA ALA A 222 9.05 -15.61 -18.96
C ALA A 222 7.78 -15.84 -18.12
N ALA A 223 7.86 -15.67 -16.80
CA ALA A 223 6.69 -15.70 -15.93
C ALA A 223 5.70 -14.60 -16.31
N TRP A 224 6.16 -13.37 -16.56
CA TRP A 224 5.33 -12.25 -17.02
C TRP A 224 4.55 -12.59 -18.30
N VAL A 225 5.22 -13.11 -19.34
CA VAL A 225 4.57 -13.50 -20.61
C VAL A 225 3.42 -14.49 -20.38
N SER A 226 3.55 -15.38 -19.39
CA SER A 226 2.50 -16.35 -19.06
C SER A 226 1.31 -15.78 -18.30
N LEU A 227 1.45 -14.57 -17.73
CA LEU A 227 0.44 -13.94 -16.89
C LEU A 227 -0.19 -12.69 -17.51
N GLU A 228 0.51 -12.01 -18.44
CA GLU A 228 0.14 -10.67 -18.89
C GLU A 228 -1.24 -10.56 -19.52
N ASP A 229 -1.70 -11.60 -20.22
CA ASP A 229 -3.01 -11.67 -20.87
C ASP A 229 -4.12 -12.27 -19.99
N ARG A 230 -3.77 -12.76 -18.80
CA ARG A 230 -4.74 -13.32 -17.85
C ARG A 230 -5.54 -12.20 -17.21
N THR A 231 -6.82 -12.47 -16.96
CA THR A 231 -7.67 -11.53 -16.24
C THR A 231 -7.34 -11.52 -14.76
N ILE A 232 -7.69 -10.45 -14.05
CA ILE A 232 -7.43 -10.38 -12.61
C ILE A 232 -8.24 -11.45 -11.85
N GLU A 233 -9.46 -11.76 -12.31
CA GLU A 233 -10.24 -12.90 -11.77
C GLU A 233 -9.48 -14.22 -11.89
N GLU A 234 -8.92 -14.54 -13.06
CA GLU A 234 -8.14 -15.77 -13.26
C GLU A 234 -6.88 -15.81 -12.39
N LEU A 235 -6.24 -14.67 -12.15
CA LEU A 235 -5.08 -14.57 -11.27
C LEU A 235 -5.45 -14.79 -9.79
N HIS A 236 -6.65 -14.39 -9.38
CA HIS A 236 -7.16 -14.62 -8.03
C HIS A 236 -7.55 -16.09 -7.77
N GLU A 237 -8.12 -16.80 -8.74
CA GLU A 237 -8.49 -18.22 -8.58
C GLU A 237 -7.28 -19.11 -8.16
N GLY A 238 -6.07 -18.75 -8.59
CA GLY A 238 -4.83 -19.44 -8.22
C GLY A 238 -4.33 -19.18 -6.80
N LEU A 239 -4.88 -18.18 -6.11
CA LEU A 239 -4.52 -17.84 -4.72
C LEU A 239 -5.31 -18.67 -3.69
N GLY A 240 -6.32 -19.44 -4.12
CA GLY A 240 -7.25 -20.13 -3.21
C GLY A 240 -8.22 -19.15 -2.53
N ASP A 241 -9.13 -19.66 -1.68
CA ASP A 241 -10.02 -18.83 -0.82
C ASP A 241 -9.22 -18.08 0.26
N VAL A 242 -8.16 -17.37 -0.12
CA VAL A 242 -7.51 -16.37 0.72
C VAL A 242 -8.56 -15.31 0.97
N GLN A 243 -9.14 -15.36 2.16
CA GLN A 243 -10.08 -14.35 2.62
C GLN A 243 -9.29 -13.06 2.79
N LEU A 244 -9.23 -12.24 1.74
CA LEU A 244 -8.62 -10.91 1.75
C LEU A 244 -9.09 -10.08 2.97
N GLN A 245 -10.30 -10.37 3.45
CA GLN A 245 -10.86 -9.83 4.68
C GLN A 245 -9.96 -10.08 5.91
N GLU A 246 -9.43 -11.29 6.10
CA GLU A 246 -8.53 -11.61 7.22
C GLU A 246 -7.23 -10.81 7.12
N PHE A 247 -6.68 -10.62 5.92
CA PHE A 247 -5.51 -9.78 5.68
C PHE A 247 -5.79 -8.29 5.94
N VAL A 248 -6.98 -7.79 5.59
CA VAL A 248 -7.41 -6.41 5.88
C VAL A 248 -7.49 -6.19 7.39
N VAL A 249 -8.04 -7.14 8.14
CA VAL A 249 -8.11 -7.07 9.62
C VAL A 249 -6.71 -7.07 10.22
N LEU A 250 -5.83 -7.99 9.80
CA LEU A 250 -4.44 -8.05 10.28
C LEU A 250 -3.67 -6.76 9.95
N GLY A 251 -3.82 -6.24 8.74
CA GLY A 251 -3.20 -4.98 8.32
C GLY A 251 -3.70 -3.79 9.13
N TYR A 252 -4.99 -3.77 9.45
CA TYR A 252 -5.59 -2.74 10.29
C TYR A 252 -5.08 -2.80 11.73
N GLU A 253 -5.01 -3.99 12.34
CA GLU A 253 -4.46 -4.18 13.68
C GLU A 253 -2.98 -3.76 13.75
N PHE A 254 -2.19 -4.16 12.74
CA PHE A 254 -0.82 -3.69 12.59
C PHE A 254 -0.76 -2.17 12.55
N TRP A 255 -1.56 -1.53 11.69
CA TRP A 255 -1.58 -0.08 11.55
C TRP A 255 -1.91 0.62 12.87
N LEU A 256 -2.91 0.12 13.61
CA LEU A 256 -3.31 0.69 14.90
C LEU A 256 -2.19 0.67 15.95
N GLN A 257 -1.33 -0.34 15.91
CA GLN A 257 -0.16 -0.45 16.78
C GLN A 257 1.01 0.40 16.24
N PHE A 258 1.35 0.23 14.97
CA PHE A 258 2.47 0.88 14.30
C PHE A 258 2.38 2.41 14.37
N ARG A 259 1.20 2.99 14.11
CA ARG A 259 1.00 4.45 14.13
C ARG A 259 1.23 5.08 15.51
N LYS A 260 1.22 4.28 16.59
CA LYS A 260 1.49 4.72 17.96
C LYS A 260 2.95 4.57 18.38
N THR A 261 3.82 4.07 17.50
CA THR A 261 5.24 3.89 17.80
C THR A 261 6.02 5.20 17.64
N ASP A 262 7.05 5.38 18.47
CA ASP A 262 8.00 6.49 18.33
C ASP A 262 8.69 6.48 16.95
N TYR A 263 8.83 5.30 16.33
CA TYR A 263 9.36 5.17 14.98
C TYR A 263 8.48 5.85 13.93
N PHE A 264 7.17 5.59 13.95
CA PHE A 264 6.24 6.24 13.04
C PHE A 264 6.23 7.75 13.22
N GLU A 265 6.16 8.21 14.48
CA GLU A 265 6.22 9.65 14.79
C GLU A 265 7.50 10.29 14.27
N GLY A 266 8.66 9.65 14.50
CA GLY A 266 9.95 10.12 13.99
C GLY A 266 9.99 10.22 12.47
N CYS A 267 9.44 9.22 11.76
CA CYS A 267 9.32 9.26 10.29
C CYS A 267 8.43 10.41 9.82
N ALA A 268 7.25 10.56 10.42
CA ALA A 268 6.31 11.62 10.07
C ALA A 268 6.93 13.01 10.28
N ARG A 269 7.61 13.21 11.42
CA ARG A 269 8.33 14.45 11.72
C ARG A 269 9.41 14.74 10.71
N ALA A 270 10.26 13.76 10.37
CA ALA A 270 11.32 13.94 9.39
C ALA A 270 10.78 14.38 8.02
N VAL A 271 9.67 13.78 7.56
CA VAL A 271 9.02 14.17 6.30
C VAL A 271 8.46 15.60 6.37
N VAL A 272 7.76 15.95 7.45
CA VAL A 272 7.19 17.30 7.62
C VAL A 272 8.29 18.36 7.70
N GLU A 273 9.34 18.13 8.49
CA GLU A 273 10.48 19.05 8.59
C GLU A 273 11.18 19.25 7.25
N HIS A 274 11.35 18.16 6.48
CA HIS A 274 11.93 18.26 5.14
C HIS A 274 11.03 19.01 4.15
N LEU A 275 9.71 18.80 4.20
CA LEU A 275 8.75 19.57 3.40
C LEU A 275 8.89 21.08 3.66
N PHE A 276 8.98 21.48 4.92
CA PHE A 276 9.18 22.89 5.29
C PHE A 276 10.56 23.42 4.93
N THR A 277 11.59 22.57 4.89
CA THR A 277 12.90 22.94 4.36
C THR A 277 12.82 23.25 2.86
N LEU A 278 12.02 22.49 2.09
CA LEU A 278 11.86 22.69 0.65
C LEU A 278 10.96 23.88 0.30
N TYR A 279 9.83 24.04 1.00
CA TYR A 279 8.75 24.95 0.62
C TYR A 279 8.39 26.02 1.66
N GLY A 280 8.95 25.96 2.87
CA GLY A 280 8.55 26.81 4.00
C GLY A 280 8.58 28.32 3.68
N ASP A 281 9.68 28.77 3.08
CA ASP A 281 9.89 30.18 2.71
C ASP A 281 9.43 30.51 1.29
N ARG A 282 8.82 29.56 0.58
CA ARG A 282 8.31 29.75 -0.77
C ARG A 282 6.81 30.05 -0.77
N PRO A 283 6.30 30.78 -1.77
CA PRO A 283 4.87 30.93 -1.98
C PRO A 283 4.14 29.59 -2.01
N VAL A 284 3.00 29.51 -1.33
CA VAL A 284 2.19 28.27 -1.22
C VAL A 284 1.78 27.75 -2.58
N ILE A 285 1.61 28.62 -3.58
CA ILE A 285 1.27 28.22 -4.95
C ILE A 285 2.30 27.25 -5.56
N GLU A 286 3.57 27.32 -5.18
CA GLU A 286 4.59 26.40 -5.68
C GLU A 286 4.35 24.97 -5.19
N LEU A 287 3.94 24.82 -3.94
CA LEU A 287 3.59 23.52 -3.37
C LEU A 287 2.33 22.96 -4.07
N LEU A 288 1.29 23.79 -4.23
CA LEU A 288 0.05 23.39 -4.91
C LEU A 288 0.32 22.90 -6.34
N ARG A 289 1.12 23.65 -7.12
CA ARG A 289 1.51 23.24 -8.48
C ARG A 289 2.33 21.96 -8.50
N THR A 290 3.21 21.77 -7.52
CA THR A 290 4.05 20.56 -7.43
C THR A 290 3.19 19.30 -7.29
N VAL A 291 2.07 19.38 -6.57
CA VAL A 291 1.12 18.26 -6.42
C VAL A 291 0.02 18.25 -7.47
N GLY A 292 0.12 19.09 -8.50
CA GLY A 292 -0.84 19.14 -9.62
C GLY A 292 -2.16 19.84 -9.31
N VAL A 293 -2.23 20.67 -8.25
CA VAL A 293 -3.42 21.44 -7.89
C VAL A 293 -3.34 22.83 -8.52
N ASP A 294 -4.17 23.06 -9.53
CA ASP A 294 -4.39 24.36 -10.17
C ASP A 294 -5.85 24.82 -10.06
N ARG A 295 -6.16 25.95 -10.68
CA ARG A 295 -7.50 26.57 -10.61
C ARG A 295 -8.53 25.70 -11.30
N GLU A 296 -8.16 25.14 -12.44
CA GLU A 296 -8.99 24.30 -13.27
C GLU A 296 -9.40 23.04 -12.53
N VAL A 297 -8.45 22.38 -11.85
CA VAL A 297 -8.71 21.21 -10.99
C VAL A 297 -9.66 21.59 -9.84
N VAL A 298 -9.40 22.69 -9.12
CA VAL A 298 -10.27 23.11 -8.01
C VAL A 298 -11.68 23.43 -8.50
N MET A 299 -11.82 24.13 -9.64
CA MET A 299 -13.13 24.46 -10.19
C MET A 299 -13.89 23.24 -10.73
N ALA A 300 -13.19 22.23 -11.25
CA ALA A 300 -13.81 20.97 -11.64
C ALA A 300 -14.46 20.26 -10.44
N GLU A 301 -13.77 20.19 -9.30
CA GLU A 301 -14.32 19.60 -8.07
C GLU A 301 -15.43 20.45 -7.45
N VAL A 302 -15.33 21.78 -7.54
CA VAL A 302 -16.42 22.68 -7.13
C VAL A 302 -17.68 22.40 -7.96
N ASP A 303 -17.55 22.27 -9.27
CA ASP A 303 -18.68 22.02 -10.18
C ASP A 303 -19.27 20.62 -9.97
N ALA A 304 -18.41 19.60 -9.79
CA ALA A 304 -18.85 18.20 -9.66
C ALA A 304 -19.44 17.86 -8.29
N TYR A 305 -18.95 18.50 -7.22
CA TYR A 305 -19.29 18.10 -5.85
C TYR A 305 -19.85 19.24 -5.00
N ALA A 306 -19.14 20.37 -4.91
CA ALA A 306 -19.53 21.45 -3.99
C ALA A 306 -20.88 22.07 -4.37
N LEU A 307 -21.11 22.39 -5.65
CA LEU A 307 -22.36 23.00 -6.11
C LEU A 307 -23.59 22.11 -5.84
N PRO A 308 -23.60 20.80 -6.19
CA PRO A 308 -24.69 19.91 -5.82
C PRO A 308 -24.97 19.86 -4.31
N VAL A 309 -23.93 19.77 -3.48
CA VAL A 309 -24.10 19.73 -2.02
C VAL A 309 -24.70 21.04 -1.49
N ILE A 310 -24.23 22.20 -1.97
CA ILE A 310 -24.77 23.50 -1.59
C ILE A 310 -26.25 23.62 -2.02
N ASP A 311 -26.60 23.12 -3.21
CA ASP A 311 -27.99 23.10 -3.68
C ASP A 311 -28.91 22.28 -2.75
N VAL A 312 -28.45 21.11 -2.27
CA VAL A 312 -29.19 20.32 -1.28
C VAL A 312 -29.32 21.08 0.05
N LEU A 313 -28.23 21.64 0.58
CA LEU A 313 -28.26 22.42 1.82
C LEU A 313 -29.18 23.65 1.73
N ARG A 314 -29.32 24.22 0.54
CA ARG A 314 -30.27 25.30 0.26
C ARG A 314 -31.71 24.79 0.33
N GLU A 315 -31.99 23.67 -0.34
CA GLU A 315 -33.34 23.09 -0.45
C GLU A 315 -33.86 22.59 0.91
N GLU A 316 -32.98 22.03 1.73
CA GLU A 316 -33.27 21.63 3.12
C GLU A 316 -33.38 22.83 4.08
N GLY A 317 -33.19 24.06 3.59
CA GLY A 317 -33.33 25.29 4.38
C GLY A 317 -32.17 25.59 5.34
N TYR A 318 -31.12 24.76 5.36
CA TYR A 318 -29.95 24.96 6.21
C TYR A 318 -29.24 26.28 5.90
N LEU A 319 -29.04 26.61 4.61
CA LEU A 319 -28.36 27.86 4.22
C LEU A 319 -29.11 29.11 4.66
N GLU A 320 -30.44 29.12 4.55
CA GLU A 320 -31.23 30.27 5.00
C GLU A 320 -31.09 30.45 6.51
N ALA A 321 -31.20 29.35 7.27
CA ALA A 321 -31.02 29.38 8.72
C ALA A 321 -29.61 29.84 9.12
N LEU A 322 -28.57 29.42 8.38
CA LEU A 322 -27.19 29.85 8.58
C LEU A 322 -27.02 31.36 8.33
N ILE A 323 -27.48 31.86 7.19
CA ILE A 323 -27.41 33.29 6.83
C ILE A 323 -28.13 34.13 7.87
N ARG A 324 -29.36 33.74 8.23
CA ARG A 324 -30.16 34.44 9.24
C ARG A 324 -29.44 34.48 10.59
N ARG A 325 -28.91 33.34 11.05
CA ARG A 325 -28.11 33.26 12.30
C ARG A 325 -26.90 34.19 12.29
N ARG A 326 -26.28 34.41 11.12
CA ARG A 326 -25.13 35.32 10.97
C ARG A 326 -25.53 36.79 10.91
N LEU A 327 -26.62 37.13 10.21
CA LEU A 327 -27.04 38.51 9.98
C LEU A 327 -27.86 39.09 11.14
N GLU A 328 -28.69 38.28 11.79
CA GLU A 328 -29.62 38.72 12.83
C GLU A 328 -28.94 39.47 14.00
N PRO A 329 -27.77 39.06 14.53
CA PRO A 329 -27.06 39.81 15.57
C PRO A 329 -26.70 41.24 15.15
N PHE A 330 -26.33 41.46 13.88
CA PHE A 330 -26.01 42.78 13.36
C PHE A 330 -27.25 43.68 13.33
N TYR A 331 -28.34 43.22 12.71
CA TYR A 331 -29.58 44.01 12.60
C TYR A 331 -30.25 44.26 13.96
N ARG A 332 -30.01 43.39 14.95
CA ARG A 332 -30.49 43.58 16.33
C ARG A 332 -29.57 44.45 17.19
N SER A 333 -28.35 44.70 16.76
CA SER A 333 -27.34 45.45 17.51
C SER A 333 -27.78 46.89 17.80
N ALA A 334 -27.28 47.44 18.91
CA ALA A 334 -27.53 48.84 19.25
C ALA A 334 -26.97 49.80 18.20
N ALA A 335 -25.83 49.46 17.58
CA ALA A 335 -25.20 50.26 16.53
C ALA A 335 -26.10 50.38 15.30
N ALA A 336 -26.58 49.25 14.76
CA ALA A 336 -27.49 49.24 13.62
C ALA A 336 -28.80 49.98 13.94
N LYS A 337 -29.39 49.73 15.12
CA LYS A 337 -30.61 50.42 15.56
C LYS A 337 -30.40 51.93 15.70
N LYS A 338 -29.25 52.38 16.19
CA LYS A 338 -28.95 53.82 16.35
C LYS A 338 -28.83 54.51 14.99
N LEU A 339 -28.18 53.89 14.01
CA LEU A 339 -28.11 54.42 12.64
C LEU A 339 -29.52 54.53 12.02
N LEU A 340 -30.31 53.47 12.14
CA LEU A 340 -31.71 53.43 11.68
C LEU A 340 -32.65 54.36 12.50
N GLN A 341 -32.18 54.91 13.62
CA GLN A 341 -32.91 55.92 14.40
C GLN A 341 -32.63 57.36 13.92
N GLN A 342 -31.49 57.62 13.29
CA GLN A 342 -31.03 58.96 12.89
C GLN A 342 -31.69 59.47 11.59
N GLU A 343 -32.31 58.60 10.79
CA GLU A 343 -32.95 58.95 9.50
C GLU A 343 -34.49 59.02 9.56
N SER A 344 -35.08 59.52 10.66
CA SER A 344 -36.52 59.89 10.67
C SER A 344 -36.77 61.26 11.24
#